data_AF-A0A3Q0IR70-F1
#
_entry.id   AF-A0A3Q0IR70-F1
#
_cell.length_a   1.000
_cell.length_b   1.000
_cell.length_c   1.000
_cell.angle_alpha   90.00
_cell.angle_beta   90.00
_cell.angle_gamma   90.00
#
_symmetry.space_group_name_H-M   'P 1'
#
loop_
_entity.id
_entity.type
_entity.pdbx_description
1 polymer ?
#
loop_
_entity_poly.entity_id
_entity_poly.type
_entity_poly.pdbx_seq_one_letter_code
_entity_poly.pdbx_strand_id
1 'polypeptide(L)'
;MNVSQCELPSPTTNYITLYNSLAHVTSSYVVLPVTYGSYKVFGPTGDEIETDLVPIQSAVLTVPGRQSNATHSLVFNATGLPPLGANLYLLEKITGAPSVATSVPAPKKGEDIVVDNGVSWQH
;
A
#
# COMPACT_ATOMS: atom_id res chain seq x y z
N MET A 1 -17.34 7.05 7.42
CA MET A 1 -16.87 8.26 6.69
C MET A 1 -17.31 8.12 5.24
N ASN A 2 -18.34 8.86 4.79
CA ASN A 2 -19.07 8.53 3.55
C ASN A 2 -18.57 9.27 2.30
N VAL A 3 -17.49 10.05 2.39
CA VAL A 3 -16.98 10.87 1.27
C VAL A 3 -15.52 10.55 0.94
N SER A 4 -14.94 9.51 1.55
CA SER A 4 -13.54 9.11 1.31
C SER A 4 -12.53 10.26 1.47
N GLN A 5 -12.72 11.11 2.48
CA GLN A 5 -11.82 12.23 2.81
C GLN A 5 -11.27 12.06 4.23
N CYS A 6 -9.96 11.80 4.35
CA CYS A 6 -9.21 11.92 5.59
C CYS A 6 -8.09 12.93 5.35
N GLU A 7 -7.97 13.92 6.21
CA GLU A 7 -6.76 14.75 6.28
C GLU A 7 -5.77 14.03 7.19
N LEU A 8 -4.73 13.41 6.60
CA LEU A 8 -3.69 12.75 7.37
C LEU A 8 -2.69 13.80 7.90
N PRO A 9 -2.43 13.85 9.22
CA PRO A 9 -1.68 14.94 9.86
C PRO A 9 -0.17 14.99 9.54
N SER A 10 0.38 14.08 8.73
CA SER A 10 1.79 14.11 8.31
C SER A 10 2.02 13.39 6.97
N PRO A 11 2.95 13.86 6.11
CA PRO A 11 3.21 13.26 4.81
C PRO A 11 3.88 11.88 4.88
N THR A 12 4.47 11.50 6.02
CA THR A 12 5.34 10.32 6.11
C THR A 12 4.85 9.28 7.11
N THR A 13 4.36 9.68 8.29
CA THR A 13 4.02 8.73 9.36
C THR A 13 2.75 9.15 10.09
N ASN A 14 1.78 8.25 10.20
CA ASN A 14 0.49 8.49 10.82
C ASN A 14 0.09 7.34 11.75
N TYR A 15 -0.50 7.65 12.89
CA TYR A 15 -1.06 6.66 13.82
C TYR A 15 -2.56 6.54 13.62
N ILE A 16 -3.07 5.31 13.53
CA ILE A 16 -4.48 5.01 13.31
C ILE A 16 -4.99 4.19 14.49
N THR A 17 -5.95 4.73 15.22
CA THR A 17 -6.62 4.03 16.32
C THR A 17 -7.94 3.44 15.81
N LEU A 18 -8.06 2.11 15.83
CA LEU A 18 -9.29 1.41 15.46
C LEU A 18 -10.01 0.95 16.72
N TYR A 19 -11.19 1.51 16.96
CA TYR A 19 -12.05 1.13 18.09
C TYR A 19 -13.13 0.15 17.64
N ASN A 20 -13.25 -0.95 18.37
CA ASN A 20 -14.34 -1.91 18.23
C ASN A 20 -15.38 -1.67 19.33
N SER A 21 -16.55 -1.15 18.93
CA SER A 21 -17.68 -0.90 19.82
C SER A 21 -18.49 -2.15 20.15
N LEU A 22 -18.17 -3.30 19.56
CA LEU A 22 -18.86 -4.55 19.82
C LEU A 22 -18.29 -5.24 21.04
N ALA A 23 -19.14 -5.95 21.79
CA ALA A 23 -18.75 -6.73 22.97
C ALA A 23 -18.08 -8.09 22.62
N HIS A 24 -17.54 -8.23 21.40
CA HIS A 24 -16.82 -9.42 20.95
C HIS A 24 -15.69 -9.06 19.99
N VAL A 25 -14.71 -9.96 19.89
CA VAL A 25 -13.55 -9.80 18.99
C VAL A 25 -14.03 -9.75 17.55
N THR A 26 -13.55 -8.77 16.79
CA THR A 26 -13.97 -8.56 15.40
C THR A 26 -12.77 -8.39 14.48
N SER A 27 -12.94 -8.78 13.22
CA SER A 27 -12.00 -8.45 12.14
C SER A 27 -12.72 -7.59 11.09
N SER A 28 -12.04 -6.58 10.55
CA SER A 28 -12.60 -5.63 9.60
C SER A 28 -11.57 -5.21 8.58
N TYR A 29 -12.00 -5.04 7.33
CA TYR A 29 -11.21 -4.31 6.35
C TYR A 29 -11.25 -2.82 6.65
N VAL A 30 -10.09 -2.19 6.60
CA VAL A 30 -9.91 -0.75 6.77
C VAL A 30 -9.57 -0.17 5.41
N VAL A 31 -10.24 0.91 5.04
CA VAL A 31 -10.06 1.59 3.75
C VAL A 31 -9.69 3.05 4.00
N LEU A 32 -8.47 3.44 3.65
CA LEU A 32 -7.96 4.79 3.86
C LEU A 32 -7.74 5.50 2.53
N PRO A 33 -8.32 6.70 2.32
CA PRO A 33 -8.06 7.48 1.13
C PRO A 33 -6.64 8.07 1.19
N VAL A 34 -5.80 7.70 0.21
CA VAL A 34 -4.39 8.11 0.12
C VAL A 34 -4.05 8.62 -1.28
N THR A 35 -2.92 9.30 -1.40
CA THR A 35 -2.31 9.59 -2.69
C THR A 35 -1.63 8.33 -3.24
N TYR A 36 -1.37 8.29 -4.54
CA TYR A 36 -0.56 7.21 -5.10
C TYR A 36 0.84 7.18 -4.46
N GLY A 37 1.35 5.98 -4.17
CA GLY A 37 2.67 5.78 -3.56
C GLY A 37 2.81 4.42 -2.88
N SER A 38 3.95 4.20 -2.24
CA SER A 38 4.22 2.98 -1.48
C SER A 38 3.98 3.22 0.01
N TYR A 39 3.30 2.27 0.65
CA TYR A 39 2.89 2.36 2.04
C TYR A 39 3.24 1.09 2.79
N LYS A 40 3.54 1.23 4.09
CA LYS A 40 3.62 0.14 5.05
C LYS A 40 2.64 0.39 6.17
N VAL A 41 1.96 -0.67 6.60
CA VAL A 41 1.11 -0.65 7.78
C VAL A 41 1.69 -1.64 8.78
N PHE A 42 1.92 -1.19 10.00
CA PHE A 42 2.32 -2.05 11.11
C PHE A 42 1.16 -2.20 12.08
N GLY A 43 0.94 -3.44 12.50
CA GLY A 43 -0.07 -3.81 13.47
C GLY A 43 0.28 -3.44 14.91
N PRO A 44 -0.60 -3.78 15.87
CA PRO A 44 -0.41 -3.45 17.28
C PRO A 44 0.81 -4.12 17.92
N THR A 45 1.26 -5.24 17.35
CA THR A 45 2.45 -6.00 17.76
C THR A 45 3.74 -5.49 17.12
N GLY A 46 3.65 -4.56 16.16
CA GLY A 46 4.77 -4.09 15.36
C GLY A 46 5.02 -4.88 14.06
N ASP A 47 4.24 -5.93 13.79
CA ASP A 47 4.36 -6.73 12.57
C ASP A 47 3.82 -5.97 11.34
N GLU A 48 4.47 -6.11 10.19
CA GLU A 48 4.00 -5.52 8.92
C GLU A 48 2.78 -6.29 8.41
N ILE A 49 1.73 -5.56 8.04
CA ILE A 49 0.47 -6.08 7.52
C ILE A 49 0.43 -5.86 6.01
N GLU A 50 0.00 -6.89 5.27
CA GLU A 50 -0.22 -6.79 3.83
C GLU A 50 -1.28 -5.72 3.51
N THR A 51 -0.98 -4.91 2.50
CA THR A 51 -1.84 -3.80 2.08
C THR A 51 -2.04 -3.81 0.57
N ASP A 52 -3.25 -3.45 0.14
CA ASP A 52 -3.60 -3.27 -1.26
C ASP A 52 -3.81 -1.78 -1.56
N LEU A 53 -3.33 -1.33 -2.71
CA LEU A 53 -3.57 0.03 -3.19
C LEU A 53 -4.53 0.00 -4.38
N VAL A 54 -5.77 0.44 -4.15
CA VAL A 54 -6.86 0.38 -5.13
C VAL A 54 -7.16 1.77 -5.70
N PRO A 55 -7.20 1.98 -7.02
CA PRO A 55 -7.54 3.28 -7.59
C PRO A 55 -9.00 3.65 -7.29
N ILE A 56 -9.23 4.90 -6.91
CA ILE A 56 -10.59 5.43 -6.73
C ILE A 56 -11.20 5.64 -8.11
N GLN A 57 -12.45 5.19 -8.30
CA GLN A 57 -13.16 5.33 -9.57
C GLN A 57 -13.30 6.81 -9.96
N SER A 58 -13.15 7.10 -11.25
CA SER A 58 -13.20 8.47 -11.81
C SER A 58 -14.46 9.23 -11.42
N ALA A 59 -15.62 8.56 -11.46
CA ALA A 59 -16.91 9.13 -11.08
C ALA A 59 -16.91 9.65 -9.63
N VAL A 60 -16.19 9.01 -8.71
CA VAL A 60 -16.06 9.41 -7.30
C VAL A 60 -15.09 10.60 -7.17
N LEU A 61 -14.01 10.61 -7.95
CA LEU A 61 -13.04 11.72 -7.96
C LEU A 61 -13.67 13.04 -8.41
N THR A 62 -14.68 12.98 -9.29
CA THR A 62 -15.35 14.16 -9.88
C THR A 62 -16.62 14.59 -9.15
N VAL A 63 -16.97 13.96 -8.02
CA VAL A 63 -18.17 14.33 -7.25
C VAL A 63 -18.08 15.80 -6.80
N PRO A 64 -19.06 16.66 -7.14
CA PRO A 64 -19.07 18.04 -6.69
C PRO A 64 -19.01 18.14 -5.16
N GLY A 65 -18.16 19.04 -4.64
CA GLY A 65 -17.94 19.19 -3.19
C GLY A 65 -16.88 18.26 -2.61
N ARG A 66 -16.22 17.43 -3.42
CA ARG A 66 -15.05 16.65 -2.99
C ARG A 66 -13.83 17.56 -2.79
N GLN A 67 -13.29 17.57 -1.57
CA GLN A 67 -12.10 18.34 -1.18
C GLN A 67 -11.01 17.38 -0.69
N SER A 68 -10.41 16.60 -1.60
CA SER A 68 -9.33 15.68 -1.26
C SER A 68 -8.41 15.37 -2.44
N ASN A 69 -7.11 15.31 -2.16
CA ASN A 69 -6.07 14.91 -3.12
C ASN A 69 -5.88 13.39 -3.20
N ALA A 70 -6.65 12.60 -2.45
CA ALA A 70 -6.55 11.14 -2.53
C ALA A 70 -6.89 10.65 -3.93
N THR A 71 -6.12 9.71 -4.45
CA THR A 71 -6.37 9.08 -5.76
C THR A 71 -6.58 7.57 -5.63
N HIS A 72 -6.16 7.01 -4.50
CA HIS A 72 -6.21 5.59 -4.20
C HIS A 72 -6.78 5.34 -2.82
N SER A 73 -7.21 4.12 -2.59
CA SER A 73 -7.63 3.57 -1.32
C SER A 73 -6.60 2.53 -0.88
N LEU A 74 -5.94 2.78 0.24
CA LEU A 74 -5.10 1.79 0.92
C LEU A 74 -6.03 0.88 1.72
N VAL A 75 -5.97 -0.42 1.48
CA VAL A 75 -6.84 -1.43 2.09
C VAL A 75 -6.00 -2.42 2.85
N PHE A 76 -6.38 -2.73 4.09
CA PHE A 76 -5.76 -3.80 4.88
C PHE A 76 -6.80 -4.45 5.81
N ASN A 77 -6.52 -5.69 6.23
CA ASN A 77 -7.38 -6.42 7.16
C ASN A 77 -6.91 -6.22 8.61
N ALA A 78 -7.72 -5.55 9.42
CA ALA A 78 -7.50 -5.42 10.85
C ALA A 78 -8.16 -6.60 11.57
N THR A 79 -7.34 -7.56 12.02
CA THR A 79 -7.81 -8.75 12.74
C THR A 79 -7.63 -8.59 14.25
N GLY A 80 -8.45 -9.31 15.02
CA GLY A 80 -8.29 -9.40 16.48
C GLY A 80 -8.56 -8.09 17.23
N LEU A 81 -9.49 -7.24 16.75
CA LEU A 81 -9.88 -6.04 17.49
C LEU A 81 -10.56 -6.43 18.81
N PRO A 82 -10.08 -5.95 19.97
CA PRO A 82 -10.60 -6.38 21.28
C PRO A 82 -12.06 -5.92 21.50
N PRO A 83 -12.84 -6.65 22.32
CA PRO A 83 -14.18 -6.21 22.71
C PRO A 83 -14.13 -4.86 23.43
N LEU A 84 -15.01 -3.92 23.03
CA LEU A 84 -15.11 -2.59 23.64
C LEU A 84 -13.74 -1.87 23.77
N GLY A 85 -12.83 -2.12 22.84
CA GLY A 85 -11.43 -1.71 22.95
C GLY A 85 -10.86 -1.18 21.64
N ALA A 86 -9.60 -0.72 21.70
CA ALA A 86 -8.91 -0.15 20.57
C ALA A 86 -7.55 -0.80 20.33
N ASN A 87 -7.17 -0.88 19.06
CA ASN A 87 -5.84 -1.25 18.59
C ASN A 87 -5.20 -0.06 17.87
N LEU A 88 -3.89 0.10 18.04
CA LEU A 88 -3.09 1.13 17.39
C LEU A 88 -2.34 0.53 16.19
N TYR A 89 -2.42 1.21 15.05
CA TYR A 89 -1.71 0.86 13.83
C TYR A 89 -0.81 2.02 13.42
N LEU A 90 0.34 1.71 12.84
CA LEU A 90 1.27 2.69 12.30
C LEU A 90 1.24 2.64 10.77
N LEU A 91 0.97 3.76 10.14
CA LEU A 91 1.02 3.93 8.70
C LEU A 91 2.25 4.76 8.32
N GLU A 92 3.08 4.20 7.45
CA GLU A 92 4.25 4.87 6.90
C GLU A 92 4.14 4.98 5.38
N LYS A 93 4.36 6.18 4.83
CA LYS A 93 4.57 6.40 3.41
C LYS A 93 6.06 6.29 3.12
N ILE A 94 6.44 5.36 2.26
CA ILE A 94 7.84 5.19 1.85
C ILE A 94 8.19 6.29 0.85
N THR A 95 9.01 7.26 1.27
CA THR A 95 9.61 8.24 0.36
C THR A 95 11.00 7.76 -0.05
N GLY A 96 11.08 6.99 -1.14
CA GLY A 96 12.32 6.51 -1.73
C GLY A 96 12.03 5.88 -3.09
N ALA A 97 12.89 6.12 -4.09
CA ALA A 97 12.72 5.66 -5.47
C ALA A 97 12.31 4.17 -5.55
N PRO A 98 11.51 3.75 -6.55
CA PRO A 98 11.09 2.37 -6.67
C PRO A 98 12.34 1.49 -6.83
N SER A 99 12.76 0.89 -5.72
CA SER A 99 13.61 -0.29 -5.74
C SER A 99 12.75 -1.40 -6.32
N VAL A 100 12.76 -1.48 -7.65
CA VAL A 100 12.49 -2.73 -8.34
C VAL A 100 13.54 -3.69 -7.77
N ALA A 101 13.15 -4.47 -6.77
CA ALA A 101 13.86 -5.67 -6.41
C ALA A 101 13.63 -6.66 -7.55
N THR A 102 14.29 -6.40 -8.68
CA THR A 102 14.51 -7.34 -9.75
C THR A 102 15.32 -8.46 -9.12
N SER A 103 14.66 -9.59 -8.84
CA SER A 103 15.33 -10.85 -8.52
C SER A 103 16.02 -11.42 -9.77
N VAL A 104 16.94 -10.65 -10.35
CA VAL A 104 17.88 -11.11 -11.37
C VAL A 104 19.24 -11.20 -10.68
N PRO A 105 19.80 -12.40 -10.46
CA PRO A 105 21.16 -12.53 -10.01
C PRO A 105 22.07 -11.87 -11.06
N ALA A 106 22.88 -10.89 -10.63
CA ALA A 106 23.85 -10.24 -11.48
C ALA A 106 24.86 -11.26 -12.03
N PRO A 107 25.14 -11.29 -13.35
CA PRO A 107 26.22 -12.12 -13.89
C PRO A 107 27.57 -11.61 -13.38
N LYS A 108 28.42 -12.54 -12.91
CA LYS A 108 29.77 -12.23 -12.42
C LYS A 108 30.62 -11.71 -13.58
N LYS A 109 31.27 -10.57 -13.37
CA LYS A 109 32.17 -9.89 -14.30
C LYS A 109 33.37 -10.78 -14.65
N GLY A 110 33.46 -11.23 -15.91
CA GLY A 110 34.70 -11.80 -16.46
C GLY A 110 34.59 -13.06 -17.33
N GLU A 111 33.53 -13.25 -18.12
CA GLU A 111 33.50 -14.29 -19.15
C GLU A 111 33.05 -13.64 -20.47
N ASP A 112 33.94 -13.66 -21.47
CA ASP A 112 33.68 -13.10 -22.79
C ASP A 112 32.59 -13.93 -23.48
N ILE A 113 31.41 -13.33 -23.69
CA ILE A 113 30.36 -13.96 -24.49
C ILE A 113 30.75 -13.80 -25.95
N VAL A 114 31.29 -14.87 -26.54
CA VAL A 114 31.46 -15.01 -27.99
C VAL A 114 30.08 -15.00 -28.63
N VAL A 115 29.75 -13.94 -29.35
CA VAL A 115 28.53 -13.86 -30.17
C VAL A 115 28.85 -14.50 -31.52
N ASP A 116 28.49 -15.78 -31.69
CA ASP A 116 28.45 -16.41 -33.01
C ASP A 116 27.20 -15.89 -33.75
N ASN A 117 27.40 -14.97 -34.69
CA ASN A 117 26.34 -14.50 -35.59
C ASN A 117 26.15 -15.53 -36.72
N GLY A 118 25.50 -16.64 -36.40
CA GLY A 118 25.06 -17.65 -37.36
C GLY A 118 23.84 -17.18 -38.15
N VAL A 119 24.04 -16.34 -39.18
CA VAL A 119 23.03 -16.01 -40.19
C VAL A 119 23.07 -17.04 -41.32
N SER A 120 22.00 -17.85 -41.46
CA SER A 120 21.56 -18.54 -42.69
C SER A 120 20.19 -19.17 -42.37
N TRP A 121 19.14 -19.07 -43.18
CA TRP A 121 19.03 -19.71 -44.49
C TRP A 121 18.23 -18.90 -45.53
N GLN A 122 18.72 -19.02 -46.77
CA GLN A 122 18.19 -18.49 -48.02
C GLN A 122 16.98 -19.29 -48.56
N HIS A 123 16.19 -18.57 -49.38
CA HIS A 123 15.34 -18.98 -50.53
C HIS A 123 14.33 -20.11 -50.37
#